data_AF-E3I3K5-F1
#
_entry.id   AF-E3I3K5-F1
#
_cell.length_a   1.000
_cell.length_b   1.000
_cell.length_c   1.000
_cell.angle_alpha   90.00
_cell.angle_beta   90.00
_cell.angle_gamma   90.00
#
_symmetry.space_group_name_H-M   'P 1'
#
loop_
_entity.id
_entity.type
_entity.pdbx_description
1 polymer ?
#
loop_
_entity_poly.entity_id
_entity_poly.type
_entity_poly.pdbx_seq_one_letter_code
_entity_poly.pdbx_strand_id
1 'polypeptide(L)'
;MSETSTSILSIRVSPDERAILEAAAEQSRTTLSDFMRRKALEAAEIDVLGRTVVTIPAESWERFEAWIGEPAKEIPGLQDLNRTKPSWSK
;
A
#
# COMPACT_ATOMS: atom_id res chain seq x y z
N MET A 1 0.88 7.81 -26.47
CA MET A 1 -0.08 8.79 -25.94
C MET A 1 -1.11 7.99 -25.17
N SER A 2 -0.94 7.84 -23.85
CA SER A 2 -1.86 7.05 -23.04
C SER A 2 -3.18 7.80 -22.91
N GLU A 3 -4.27 7.18 -23.32
CA GLU A 3 -5.62 7.73 -23.18
C GLU A 3 -5.91 7.99 -21.70
N THR A 4 -6.21 9.26 -21.38
CA THR A 4 -6.82 9.65 -20.10
C THR A 4 -8.27 9.17 -20.09
N SER A 5 -8.49 7.86 -19.93
CA SER A 5 -9.83 7.34 -19.71
C SER A 5 -10.23 7.61 -18.25
N THR A 6 -11.28 8.40 -18.07
CA THR A 6 -11.89 8.58 -16.74
C THR A 6 -12.82 7.39 -16.47
N SER A 7 -12.79 6.86 -15.25
CA SER A 7 -13.71 5.80 -14.82
C SER A 7 -14.64 6.34 -13.72
N ILE A 8 -15.90 5.89 -13.74
CA ILE A 8 -16.92 6.33 -12.78
C ILE A 8 -17.01 5.30 -11.64
N LEU A 9 -16.91 5.79 -10.40
CA LEU A 9 -17.15 5.00 -9.20
C LEU A 9 -18.56 5.28 -8.67
N SER A 10 -19.45 4.29 -8.75
CA SER A 10 -20.82 4.39 -8.24
C SER A 10 -20.93 3.68 -6.89
N ILE A 11 -21.30 4.43 -5.84
CA ILE A 11 -21.41 3.94 -4.46
C ILE A 11 -22.83 4.17 -3.96
N ARG A 12 -23.43 3.14 -3.35
CA ARG A 12 -24.69 3.26 -2.64
C ARG A 12 -24.39 3.60 -1.18
N VAL A 13 -25.09 4.60 -0.66
CA VAL A 13 -25.01 5.04 0.74
C VAL A 13 -26.42 5.21 1.28
N SER A 14 -26.60 4.98 2.57
CA SER A 14 -27.83 5.32 3.27
C SER A 14 -27.96 6.85 3.41
N PRO A 15 -29.18 7.36 3.70
CA PRO A 15 -29.39 8.79 3.94
C PRO A 15 -28.53 9.34 5.09
N ASP A 16 -28.37 8.58 6.17
CA ASP A 16 -27.61 8.99 7.34
C ASP A 16 -26.10 9.10 7.04
N GLU A 17 -25.55 8.10 6.34
CA GLU A 17 -24.16 8.14 5.87
C GLU A 17 -23.94 9.34 4.94
N ARG A 18 -24.87 9.58 4.01
CA ARG A 18 -24.79 10.72 3.09
C ARG A 18 -24.76 12.05 3.84
N ALA A 19 -25.62 12.22 4.84
CA ALA A 19 -25.68 13.45 5.63
C ALA A 19 -24.36 13.75 6.36
N ILE A 20 -23.72 12.72 6.93
CA ILE A 20 -22.41 12.85 7.57
C ILE A 20 -21.33 13.24 6.56
N LEU A 21 -21.32 12.61 5.38
CA LEU A 21 -20.35 12.90 4.32
C LEU A 21 -20.53 14.31 3.75
N GLU A 22 -21.77 14.77 3.57
CA GLU A 22 -22.07 16.13 3.12
C GLU A 22 -21.60 17.17 4.15
N ALA A 23 -21.92 16.98 5.43
CA ALA A 23 -21.44 17.86 6.50
C ALA A 23 -19.90 17.92 6.58
N ALA A 24 -19.21 16.81 6.33
CA ALA A 24 -17.75 16.77 6.30
C ALA A 24 -17.16 17.47 5.06
N ALA A 25 -17.82 17.34 3.89
CA ALA A 25 -17.45 18.03 2.67
C ALA A 25 -17.61 19.56 2.81
N GLU A 26 -18.72 20.01 3.43
CA GLU A 26 -18.99 21.42 3.74
C GLU A 26 -17.92 22.01 4.66
N GLN A 27 -17.58 21.33 5.75
CA GLN A 27 -16.49 21.72 6.65
C GLN A 27 -15.14 21.82 5.92
N SER A 28 -14.93 20.93 4.94
CA SER A 28 -13.73 20.89 4.10
C SER A 28 -13.80 21.84 2.90
N ARG A 29 -14.86 22.67 2.78
CA ARG A 29 -15.11 23.64 1.70
C ARG A 29 -14.95 23.04 0.30
N THR A 30 -15.49 21.85 0.10
CA THR A 30 -15.38 21.11 -1.16
C THR A 30 -16.71 20.47 -1.53
N THR A 31 -16.80 19.90 -2.74
CA THR A 31 -17.98 19.13 -3.14
C THR A 31 -17.94 17.74 -2.50
N LEU A 32 -19.10 17.09 -2.35
CA LEU A 32 -19.19 15.72 -1.85
C LEU A 32 -18.30 14.76 -2.68
N SER A 33 -18.33 14.89 -4.01
CA SER A 33 -17.54 14.05 -4.91
C SER A 33 -16.04 14.26 -4.75
N ASP A 34 -15.57 15.51 -4.64
CA ASP A 34 -14.15 15.80 -4.43
C ASP A 34 -13.68 15.41 -3.02
N PHE A 35 -14.53 15.57 -2.01
CA PHE A 35 -14.27 15.07 -0.66
C PHE A 35 -14.07 13.56 -0.67
N MET A 36 -15.03 12.83 -1.23
CA MET A 36 -15.00 11.37 -1.31
C MET A 36 -13.80 10.87 -2.11
N ARG A 37 -13.50 11.48 -3.28
CA ARG A 37 -12.34 11.10 -4.09
C ARG A 37 -11.04 11.23 -3.29
N ARG A 38 -10.83 12.38 -2.61
CA ARG A 38 -9.61 12.62 -1.83
C ARG A 38 -9.49 11.67 -0.65
N LYS A 39 -10.56 11.49 0.12
CA LYS A 39 -10.55 10.63 1.30
C LYS A 39 -10.42 9.14 0.98
N ALA A 40 -11.04 8.68 -0.10
CA ALA A 40 -10.85 7.31 -0.58
C ALA A 40 -9.40 7.06 -1.04
N LEU A 41 -8.79 8.03 -1.73
CA LEU A 41 -7.40 7.90 -2.17
C LEU A 41 -6.42 7.93 -0.99
N GLU A 42 -6.59 8.86 -0.05
CA GLU A 42 -5.77 8.96 1.17
C GLU A 42 -5.81 7.66 1.98
N ALA A 43 -7.00 7.09 2.18
CA ALA A 43 -7.16 5.80 2.88
C ALA A 43 -6.47 4.66 2.11
N ALA A 44 -6.65 4.60 0.79
CA ALA A 44 -6.01 3.58 -0.04
C ALA A 44 -4.48 3.70 -0.01
N GLU A 45 -3.93 4.91 -0.02
CA GLU A 45 -2.49 5.17 0.09
C GLU A 45 -1.96 4.69 1.45
N ILE A 46 -2.65 4.99 2.55
CA ILE A 46 -2.29 4.51 3.88
C ILE A 46 -2.27 2.97 3.94
N ASP A 47 -3.31 2.33 3.41
CA ASP A 47 -3.41 0.86 3.42
C ASP A 47 -2.35 0.18 2.53
N VAL A 48 -2.02 0.79 1.39
CA VAL A 48 -0.96 0.32 0.50
C VAL A 48 0.42 0.55 1.13
N LEU A 49 0.67 1.71 1.73
CA LEU A 49 1.91 2.02 2.44
C LEU A 49 2.11 1.12 3.66
N GLY A 50 1.03 0.74 4.36
CA GLY A 50 1.08 -0.23 5.45
C GLY A 50 1.68 -1.59 5.05
N ARG A 51 1.69 -1.93 3.75
CA ARG A 51 2.35 -3.15 3.23
C ARG A 51 3.87 -3.06 3.13
N THR A 52 4.46 -1.90 3.44
CA THR A 52 5.93 -1.73 3.47
C THR A 52 6.53 -1.88 4.86
N VAL A 53 5.70 -1.87 5.91
CA VAL A 53 6.17 -1.98 7.29
C VAL A 53 6.17 -3.45 7.71
N VAL A 54 7.36 -4.06 7.69
CA VAL A 54 7.57 -5.38 8.27
C VAL A 54 7.82 -5.20 9.77
N THR A 55 6.83 -5.55 10.59
CA THR A 55 6.97 -5.50 12.05
C THR A 55 7.65 -6.77 12.54
N ILE A 56 8.76 -6.62 13.27
CA ILE A 56 9.46 -7.73 13.91
C ILE A 56 8.94 -7.84 15.34
N PRO A 57 8.39 -9.00 15.77
CA PRO A 57 7.97 -9.20 17.15
C PRO A 57 9.14 -8.93 18.12
N ALA A 58 8.83 -8.36 19.29
CA ALA A 58 9.85 -7.95 20.25
C ALA A 58 10.76 -9.13 20.66
N GLU A 59 10.20 -10.34 20.83
CA GLU A 59 10.98 -11.54 21.15
C GLU A 59 11.97 -11.97 20.05
N SER A 60 11.78 -11.49 18.82
CA SER A 60 12.65 -11.80 17.68
C SER A 60 13.63 -10.69 17.34
N TRP A 61 13.57 -9.55 18.04
CA TRP A 61 14.39 -8.38 17.73
C TRP A 61 15.89 -8.65 17.89
N GLU A 62 16.31 -9.17 19.05
CA GLU A 62 17.73 -9.44 19.32
C GLU A 62 18.34 -10.44 18.32
N ARG A 63 17.59 -11.49 17.97
CA ARG A 63 18.01 -12.49 16.97
C ARG A 63 18.17 -11.87 15.58
N PHE A 64 17.27 -10.96 15.20
CA PHE A 64 17.35 -10.27 13.93
C PHE A 64 18.54 -9.31 13.88
N GLU A 65 18.80 -8.57 14.95
CA GLU A 65 19.95 -7.67 15.06
C GLU A 65 21.28 -8.43 14.97
N ALA A 66 21.39 -9.57 15.66
CA ALA A 66 22.54 -10.46 15.54
C ALA A 66 22.73 -10.95 14.09
N TRP A 67 21.64 -11.32 13.41
CA TRP A 67 21.70 -11.79 12.02
C TRP A 67 22.17 -10.71 11.03
N ILE A 68 21.78 -9.44 11.22
CA ILE A 68 22.27 -8.32 10.38
C ILE A 68 23.79 -8.15 10.48
N GLY A 69 24.35 -8.37 11.67
CA GLY A 69 25.79 -8.25 11.92
C GLY A 69 26.61 -9.44 11.43
N GLU A 70 25.99 -10.57 11.07
CA GLU A 70 26.69 -11.76 10.60
C GLU A 70 27.20 -11.57 9.16
N PRO A 71 28.43 -12.06 8.85
CA PRO A 71 28.92 -12.05 7.48
C PRO A 71 28.03 -12.90 6.57
N ALA A 72 27.96 -12.50 5.29
CA ALA A 72 27.21 -13.25 4.28
C ALA A 72 27.71 -14.70 4.20
N LYS A 73 26.78 -15.65 4.34
CA LYS A 73 27.08 -17.09 4.24
C LYS A 73 27.01 -17.49 2.78
N GLU A 74 28.01 -18.24 2.32
CA GLU A 74 27.96 -18.85 1.00
C GLU A 74 26.99 -20.04 1.02
N ILE A 75 25.93 -19.93 0.24
CA ILE A 75 24.93 -21.00 0.06
C ILE A 75 25.03 -21.46 -1.39
N PRO A 76 25.58 -22.67 -1.67
CA PRO A 76 25.81 -23.14 -3.04
C PRO A 76 24.57 -23.04 -3.94
N GLY A 77 23.39 -23.41 -3.42
CA GLY A 77 22.13 -23.31 -4.17
C GLY A 77 21.74 -21.88 -4.56
N LEU A 78 22.10 -20.87 -3.76
CA LEU A 78 21.87 -19.46 -4.12
C LEU A 78 22.87 -18.99 -5.18
N GLN A 79 24.10 -19.49 -5.17
CA GLN A 79 25.09 -19.21 -6.21
C GLN A 79 24.64 -19.76 -7.57
N ASP A 80 24.11 -20.99 -7.59
CA ASP A 80 23.55 -21.61 -8.79
C ASP A 80 22.32 -20.87 -9.30
N LEU A 81 21.42 -20.46 -8.40
CA LEU A 81 20.24 -19.66 -8.76
C LEU A 81 20.63 -18.32 -9.38
N ASN A 82 21.63 -17.62 -8.82
CA ASN A 82 22.09 -16.32 -9.33
C ASN A 82 22.71 -16.40 -10.74
N ARG A 83 23.20 -17.58 -11.15
CA ARG A 83 23.71 -17.84 -12.50
C ARG A 83 22.62 -18.21 -13.51
N THR A 84 21.41 -18.51 -13.04
CA THR A 84 20.31 -18.94 -13.89
C THR A 84 19.59 -17.73 -14.47
N LYS A 85 19.26 -17.75 -15.77
CA LYS A 85 18.47 -16.68 -16.39
C LYS A 85 17.07 -16.65 -15.76
N PRO A 86 16.63 -15.51 -15.20
CA PRO A 86 15.30 -15.42 -14.59
C PRO A 86 14.22 -15.65 -15.66
N SER A 87 13.16 -16.37 -15.29
CA SER A 87 12.09 -16.78 -16.22
C SER A 87 11.30 -15.60 -16.81
N TRP A 88 11.33 -14.44 -16.16
CA TRP A 88 10.69 -13.21 -16.63
C TRP A 88 11.59 -12.34 -17.53
N SER A 89 12.87 -12.68 -17.67
CA SER A 89 13.76 -12.09 -18.67
C SER A 89 13.56 -12.82 -20.00
N LYS A 90 12.81 -12.22 -20.93
CA LYS A 90 12.88 -12.63 -22.35
C LYS A 90 14.22 -12.23 -22.92
#